data_AF-A0A2P2MCI9-F1
#
_entry.id   AF-A0A2P2MCI9-F1
#
_cell.length_a   1.000
_cell.length_b   1.000
_cell.length_c   1.000
_cell.angle_alpha   90.00
_cell.angle_beta   90.00
_cell.angle_gamma   90.00
#
_symmetry.space_group_name_H-M   'P 1'
#
loop_
_entity.id
_entity.type
_entity.pdbx_description
1 polymer ?
#
loop_
_entity_poly.entity_id
_entity_poly.type
_entity_poly.pdbx_seq_one_letter_code
_entity_poly.pdbx_strand_id
1 'polypeptide(L)'
;MNEGNKSTGGLKFVTTCYGIVGFIKFLGPYYMLLITKRRKMGAICGHTIYSITKSEMIPIPHSPVRSNMNNSKRENRYKKLLCMVDLTKDFFFSYSYNIMHSLQKNLCASGSGQSHYETMFVWNEFLTQGIRNSLKNTLWTVALVHGFFKQVKLSASGKDFKLTLIARRSRHYAGTRYLKRGVNEKGRVANDVETEQIVFEDVPKGCHMQISSVVQNRGSIPLFWSQETSRLNLRPDIILSKKDQNYKATKVHFENLVKRYGNPIIILNLIKTHEKKPRETILRAEFANAIRFINKGLSEENRLRFLHWDLQKHSRKYVLT
;
A
#
# COMPACT_ATOMS: atom_id res chain seq x y z
N MET A 1 34.93 15.14 17.84
CA MET A 1 34.42 13.94 17.13
C MET A 1 35.51 13.09 16.48
N ASN A 2 36.63 13.64 16.00
CA ASN A 2 37.68 12.84 15.31
C ASN A 2 38.56 11.97 16.23
N GLU A 3 38.59 12.22 17.55
CA GLU A 3 39.51 11.52 18.46
C GLU A 3 39.01 10.13 18.89
N GLY A 4 37.70 9.98 19.14
CA GLY A 4 37.14 8.75 19.73
C GLY A 4 37.23 7.49 18.85
N ASN A 5 37.38 7.65 17.52
CA ASN A 5 37.48 6.55 16.57
C ASN A 5 38.92 6.36 16.03
N LYS A 6 39.94 7.06 16.57
CA LYS A 6 41.33 6.92 16.09
C LYS A 6 41.81 5.46 16.14
N SER A 7 41.46 4.71 17.18
CA SER A 7 41.81 3.29 17.34
C SER A 7 41.21 2.34 16.30
N THR A 8 40.17 2.78 15.57
CA THR A 8 39.51 2.00 14.50
C THR A 8 39.73 2.59 13.10
N GLY A 9 40.71 3.49 12.95
CA GLY A 9 41.05 4.11 11.66
C GLY A 9 40.22 5.35 11.32
N GLY A 10 39.59 5.98 12.33
CA GLY A 10 38.88 7.24 12.21
C GLY A 10 37.49 7.15 11.56
N LEU A 11 36.87 8.31 11.35
CA LEU A 11 35.62 8.40 10.59
C LEU A 11 35.94 8.28 9.09
N LYS A 12 35.46 7.20 8.46
CA LYS A 12 35.55 7.01 7.01
C LYS A 12 34.23 7.34 6.35
N PHE A 13 34.26 8.14 5.29
CA PHE A 13 33.10 8.37 4.46
C PHE A 13 32.69 7.07 3.77
N VAL A 14 31.43 6.66 3.97
CA VAL A 14 30.87 5.46 3.34
C VAL A 14 30.02 5.84 2.14
N THR A 15 28.99 6.64 2.35
CA THR A 15 28.09 7.10 1.29
C THR A 15 27.24 8.29 1.75
N THR A 16 26.76 9.09 0.80
CA THR A 16 25.71 10.07 1.04
C THR A 16 24.36 9.39 0.86
N CYS A 17 23.45 9.60 1.80
CA CYS A 17 22.09 9.06 1.71
C CYS A 17 21.03 10.15 1.79
N TYR A 18 19.90 9.89 1.16
CA TYR A 18 18.72 10.74 1.12
C TYR A 18 17.62 10.23 2.07
N GLY A 19 17.85 9.13 2.78
CA GLY A 19 16.90 8.57 3.74
C GLY A 19 17.22 7.14 4.08
N ILE A 20 16.92 6.76 5.33
CA ILE A 20 17.04 5.39 5.80
C ILE A 20 15.71 4.66 5.52
N VAL A 21 15.79 3.62 4.70
CA VAL A 21 14.65 2.73 4.44
C VAL A 21 14.37 1.85 5.65
N GLY A 22 15.41 1.43 6.35
CA GLY A 22 15.32 0.74 7.63
C GLY A 22 16.43 -0.28 7.82
N PHE A 23 16.23 -1.14 8.81
CA PHE A 23 17.20 -2.13 9.26
C PHE A 23 16.58 -3.52 9.18
N ILE A 24 17.38 -4.50 8.81
CA ILE A 24 16.94 -5.89 8.84
C ILE A 24 18.07 -6.79 9.33
N LYS A 25 17.72 -7.74 10.20
CA LYS A 25 18.59 -8.84 10.57
C LYS A 25 18.03 -10.11 9.95
N PHE A 26 18.88 -10.83 9.24
CA PHE A 26 18.58 -12.17 8.76
C PHE A 26 19.09 -13.18 9.80
N LEU A 27 20.16 -13.91 9.51
CA LEU A 27 20.85 -14.81 10.43
C LEU A 27 22.18 -14.24 10.93
N GLY A 28 22.79 -13.33 10.17
CA GLY A 28 24.08 -12.73 10.49
C GLY A 28 23.97 -11.30 11.05
N PRO A 29 24.74 -10.34 10.51
CA PRO A 29 24.74 -8.97 10.99
C PRO A 29 23.42 -8.26 10.67
N TYR A 30 23.23 -7.09 11.27
CA TYR A 30 22.22 -6.15 10.81
C TYR A 30 22.64 -5.56 9.47
N TYR A 31 21.68 -5.35 8.58
CA TYR A 31 21.86 -4.61 7.34
C TYR A 31 21.05 -3.32 7.41
N MET A 32 21.67 -2.22 6.99
CA MET A 32 21.05 -0.93 6.82
C MET A 32 20.70 -0.74 5.34
N LEU A 33 19.44 -0.41 5.05
CA LEU A 33 18.98 -0.10 3.70
C LEU A 33 18.87 1.43 3.55
N LEU A 34 19.54 1.97 2.53
CA LEU A 34 19.66 3.40 2.29
C LEU A 34 19.17 3.78 0.90
N ILE A 35 18.62 4.99 0.79
CA ILE A 35 18.36 5.65 -0.50
C ILE A 35 19.59 6.47 -0.84
N THR A 36 20.32 6.09 -1.90
CA THR A 36 21.54 6.80 -2.32
C THR A 36 21.30 7.74 -3.48
N LYS A 37 20.21 7.55 -4.24
CA LYS A 37 19.74 8.53 -5.23
C LYS A 37 18.21 8.60 -5.25
N ARG A 38 17.67 9.79 -5.49
CA ARG A 38 16.23 10.07 -5.63
C ARG A 38 15.96 11.01 -6.79
N ARG A 39 14.75 10.98 -7.34
CA ARG A 39 14.27 11.90 -8.39
C ARG A 39 12.92 12.49 -8.02
N LYS A 40 12.76 13.80 -8.20
CA LYS A 40 11.48 14.50 -8.00
C LYS A 40 10.43 14.01 -9.00
N MET A 41 9.26 13.62 -8.52
CA MET A 41 8.13 13.18 -9.34
C MET A 41 7.07 14.27 -9.52
N GLY A 42 6.90 15.13 -8.52
CA GLY A 42 5.86 16.15 -8.50
C GLY A 42 5.84 16.87 -7.15
N ALA A 43 4.82 17.69 -6.94
CA ALA A 43 4.59 18.32 -5.64
C ALA A 43 3.10 18.44 -5.33
N ILE A 44 2.72 18.25 -4.06
CA ILE A 44 1.35 18.45 -3.56
C ILE A 44 1.43 19.58 -2.55
N CYS A 45 0.69 20.68 -2.78
CA CYS A 45 0.68 21.85 -1.89
C CYS A 45 2.10 22.35 -1.50
N GLY A 46 3.03 22.38 -2.46
CA GLY A 46 4.43 22.78 -2.23
C GLY A 46 5.34 21.67 -1.68
N HIS A 47 4.78 20.57 -1.16
CA HIS A 47 5.56 19.44 -0.67
C HIS A 47 6.03 18.55 -1.81
N THR A 48 7.34 18.32 -1.90
CA THR A 48 7.92 17.55 -3.00
C THR A 48 7.83 16.05 -2.77
N ILE A 49 7.37 15.32 -3.80
CA ILE A 49 7.30 13.86 -3.80
C ILE A 49 8.47 13.30 -4.62
N TYR A 50 9.14 12.28 -4.09
CA TYR A 50 10.33 11.67 -4.65
C TYR A 50 10.14 10.19 -4.97
N SER A 51 10.69 9.77 -6.10
CA SER A 51 10.98 8.37 -6.43
C SER A 51 12.40 8.02 -6.02
N ILE A 52 12.64 6.76 -5.71
CA ILE A 52 13.97 6.21 -5.47
C ILE A 52 14.58 5.82 -6.82
N THR A 53 15.82 6.23 -7.08
CA THR A 53 16.54 5.85 -8.31
C THR A 53 17.75 4.96 -8.03
N LYS A 54 18.27 4.96 -6.80
CA LYS A 54 19.28 4.01 -6.34
C LYS A 54 19.11 3.77 -4.84
N SER A 55 19.23 2.52 -4.44
CA SER A 55 19.29 2.10 -3.03
C SER A 55 20.48 1.16 -2.81
N GLU A 56 20.98 1.12 -1.58
CA GLU A 56 22.10 0.27 -1.19
C GLU A 56 21.81 -0.41 0.14
N MET A 57 22.31 -1.63 0.29
CA MET A 57 22.22 -2.41 1.53
C MET A 57 23.62 -2.59 2.10
N ILE A 58 23.88 -1.95 3.24
CA ILE A 58 25.19 -1.92 3.87
C ILE A 58 25.14 -2.79 5.14
N PRO A 59 26.05 -3.78 5.29
CA PRO A 59 26.15 -4.52 6.53
C PRO A 59 26.69 -3.61 7.64
N ILE A 60 26.04 -3.63 8.80
CA ILE A 60 26.56 -2.99 10.02
C ILE A 60 27.54 -3.98 10.63
N PRO A 61 28.84 -3.65 10.72
CA PRO A 61 29.83 -4.56 11.27
C PRO A 61 29.44 -4.97 12.69
N HIS A 62 29.42 -6.27 12.92
CA HIS A 62 29.38 -6.86 14.25
C HIS A 62 30.55 -7.83 14.34
N SER A 63 31.17 -7.97 15.52
CA SER A 63 32.32 -8.88 15.74
C SER A 63 32.07 -10.23 15.06
N PRO A 64 33.07 -10.83 14.38
CA PRO A 64 32.87 -12.00 13.53
C PRO A 64 32.44 -13.19 14.37
N VAL A 65 31.13 -13.35 14.57
CA VAL A 65 30.55 -14.62 14.95
C VAL A 65 30.85 -15.53 13.78
N ARG A 66 31.75 -16.51 13.96
CA ARG A 66 32.11 -17.54 12.98
C ARG A 66 30.82 -18.12 12.40
N SER A 67 30.40 -17.63 11.25
CA SER A 67 29.14 -18.05 10.66
C SER A 67 29.38 -19.40 9.98
N ASN A 68 28.74 -20.46 10.47
CA ASN A 68 28.75 -21.77 9.82
C ASN A 68 28.40 -21.64 8.32
N MET A 69 29.03 -22.43 7.45
CA MET A 69 28.83 -22.38 5.98
C MET A 69 27.36 -22.53 5.54
N ASN A 70 26.54 -23.23 6.33
CA ASN A 70 25.09 -23.33 6.08
C ASN A 70 24.34 -22.01 6.37
N ASN A 71 24.80 -21.21 7.33
CA ASN A 71 24.21 -19.91 7.65
C ASN A 71 24.50 -18.91 6.53
N SER A 72 25.70 -18.91 5.92
CA SER A 72 26.02 -18.01 4.81
C SER A 72 25.18 -18.28 3.55
N LYS A 73 24.90 -19.55 3.23
CA LYS A 73 24.00 -19.92 2.12
C LYS A 73 22.56 -19.45 2.36
N ARG A 74 22.03 -19.65 3.58
CA ARG A 74 20.67 -19.21 3.95
C ARG A 74 20.57 -17.68 4.02
N GLU A 75 21.59 -17.01 4.56
CA GLU A 75 21.71 -15.54 4.58
C GLU A 75 21.57 -14.96 3.17
N ASN A 76 22.38 -15.46 2.23
CA ASN A 76 22.37 -15.01 0.85
C ASN A 76 21.02 -15.28 0.17
N ARG A 77 20.33 -16.37 0.52
CA ARG A 77 18.97 -16.63 0.04
C ARG A 77 17.99 -15.56 0.54
N TYR A 78 18.01 -15.20 1.83
CA TYR A 78 17.12 -14.17 2.37
C TYR A 78 17.43 -12.79 1.80
N LYS A 79 18.71 -12.45 1.63
CA LYS A 79 19.13 -11.22 0.94
C LYS A 79 18.57 -11.17 -0.47
N LYS A 80 18.72 -12.26 -1.25
CA LYS A 80 18.15 -12.35 -2.60
C LYS A 80 16.64 -12.18 -2.60
N LEU A 81 15.91 -12.80 -1.66
CA LEU A 81 14.46 -12.65 -1.54
C LEU A 81 14.04 -11.20 -1.26
N LEU A 82 14.73 -10.50 -0.37
CA LEU A 82 14.45 -9.07 -0.12
C LEU A 82 14.79 -8.22 -1.35
N CYS A 83 15.91 -8.50 -2.01
CA CYS A 83 16.33 -7.81 -3.24
C CYS A 83 15.42 -8.08 -4.46
N MET A 84 14.50 -9.05 -4.40
CA MET A 84 13.45 -9.18 -5.41
C MET A 84 12.48 -7.98 -5.39
N VAL A 85 12.39 -7.28 -4.25
CA VAL A 85 11.67 -6.01 -4.17
C VAL A 85 12.58 -4.90 -4.66
N ASP A 86 12.34 -4.49 -5.90
CA ASP A 86 13.04 -3.38 -6.52
C ASP A 86 12.50 -2.05 -5.98
N LEU A 87 13.24 -1.44 -5.04
CA LEU A 87 12.88 -0.15 -4.46
C LEU A 87 12.87 0.99 -5.49
N THR A 88 13.44 0.82 -6.68
CA THR A 88 13.43 1.86 -7.72
C THR A 88 12.14 1.87 -8.54
N LYS A 89 11.29 0.84 -8.40
CA LYS A 89 10.02 0.70 -9.11
C LYS A 89 8.86 0.91 -8.15
N ASP A 90 7.92 1.78 -8.53
CA ASP A 90 6.64 1.91 -7.83
C ASP A 90 6.75 2.33 -6.35
N PHE A 91 7.90 2.83 -5.91
CA PHE A 91 8.09 3.40 -4.57
C PHE A 91 8.32 4.90 -4.60
N PHE A 92 7.62 5.58 -3.70
CA PHE A 92 7.73 7.02 -3.53
C PHE A 92 7.56 7.43 -2.07
N PHE A 93 8.07 8.62 -1.76
CA PHE A 93 8.02 9.19 -0.42
C PHE A 93 8.09 10.72 -0.47
N SER A 94 7.84 11.36 0.67
CA SER A 94 8.07 12.80 0.88
C SER A 94 8.64 13.01 2.28
N TYR A 95 9.46 14.06 2.42
CA TYR A 95 10.01 14.44 3.72
C TYR A 95 9.04 15.25 4.56
N SER A 96 8.18 16.03 3.91
CA SER A 96 7.34 17.03 4.57
C SER A 96 5.85 16.80 4.36
N TYR A 97 5.46 15.75 3.63
CA TYR A 97 4.07 15.39 3.40
C TYR A 97 3.84 13.92 3.71
N ASN A 98 2.78 13.65 4.48
CA ASN A 98 2.37 12.30 4.83
C ASN A 98 1.66 11.63 3.64
N ILE A 99 2.44 11.25 2.64
CA ILE A 99 1.96 10.71 1.36
C ILE A 99 1.23 9.35 1.49
N MET A 100 1.38 8.69 2.63
CA MET A 100 0.68 7.46 3.04
C MET A 100 -0.76 7.72 3.52
N HIS A 101 -1.22 8.97 3.55
CA HIS A 101 -2.57 9.37 3.89
C HIS A 101 -3.21 10.10 2.70
N SER A 102 -4.54 10.08 2.64
CA SER A 102 -5.29 10.93 1.73
C SER A 102 -5.15 12.41 2.12
N LEU A 103 -5.40 13.31 1.17
CA LEU A 103 -5.42 14.74 1.40
C LEU A 103 -6.39 15.11 2.53
N GLN A 104 -7.62 14.57 2.49
CA GLN A 104 -8.61 14.80 3.54
C GLN A 104 -8.06 14.42 4.92
N LYS A 105 -7.43 13.24 5.03
CA LYS A 105 -6.86 12.81 6.30
C LYS A 105 -5.70 13.70 6.75
N ASN A 106 -4.85 14.17 5.82
CA ASN A 106 -3.77 15.10 6.14
C ASN A 106 -4.28 16.46 6.61
N LEU A 107 -5.41 16.95 6.08
CA LEU A 107 -6.04 18.21 6.50
C LEU A 107 -6.79 18.08 7.83
N CYS A 108 -7.41 16.92 8.09
CA CYS A 108 -8.16 16.69 9.33
C CYS A 108 -7.28 16.22 10.51
N ALA A 109 -6.06 15.73 10.27
CA ALA A 109 -5.18 15.12 11.29
C ALA A 109 -4.45 16.14 12.19
N SER A 110 -5.06 17.28 12.49
CA SER A 110 -4.57 18.24 13.48
C SER A 110 -4.74 17.66 14.89
N GLY A 111 -3.79 16.83 15.36
CA GLY A 111 -3.63 16.52 16.79
C GLY A 111 -3.89 15.08 17.25
N SER A 112 -4.17 14.11 16.37
CA SER A 112 -4.22 12.72 16.83
C SER A 112 -2.79 12.19 17.03
N GLY A 113 -2.39 11.92 18.28
CA GLY A 113 -1.09 11.33 18.66
C GLY A 113 -0.82 9.92 18.14
N GLN A 114 -1.46 9.52 17.03
CA GLN A 114 -1.27 8.26 16.36
C GLN A 114 -0.01 8.34 15.47
N SER A 115 0.89 7.37 15.64
CA SER A 115 2.09 7.24 14.82
C SER A 115 1.71 7.13 13.34
N HIS A 116 1.93 8.20 12.56
CA HIS A 116 1.63 8.27 11.12
C HIS A 116 2.24 7.09 10.34
N TYR A 117 3.30 6.50 10.86
CA TYR A 117 4.04 5.39 10.27
C TYR A 117 3.36 4.02 10.45
N GLU A 118 2.37 3.86 11.32
CA GLU A 118 1.70 2.57 11.56
C GLU A 118 0.65 2.21 10.50
N THR A 119 0.36 3.14 9.59
CA THR A 119 -0.62 2.92 8.53
C THR A 119 -0.26 1.73 7.64
N MET A 120 -1.29 1.11 7.08
CA MET A 120 -1.17 -0.03 6.16
C MET A 120 -0.41 0.31 4.86
N PHE A 121 -0.25 1.59 4.54
CA PHE A 121 0.41 2.07 3.32
C PHE A 121 1.92 2.35 3.50
N VAL A 122 2.46 2.30 4.72
CA VAL A 122 3.90 2.45 4.96
C VAL A 122 4.58 1.10 4.81
N TRP A 123 5.13 0.84 3.63
CA TRP A 123 5.69 -0.45 3.26
C TRP A 123 6.85 -0.88 4.17
N ASN A 124 7.75 0.04 4.50
CA ASN A 124 8.94 -0.19 5.33
C ASN A 124 8.68 -0.02 6.84
N GLU A 125 7.43 -0.10 7.30
CA GLU A 125 7.09 0.08 8.72
C GLU A 125 7.85 -0.91 9.61
N PHE A 126 7.92 -2.19 9.21
CA PHE A 126 8.68 -3.23 9.92
C PHE A 126 10.18 -2.92 9.97
N LEU A 127 10.77 -2.51 8.83
CA LEU A 127 12.20 -2.21 8.73
C LEU A 127 12.61 -1.02 9.61
N THR A 128 11.69 -0.08 9.84
CA THR A 128 11.94 1.13 10.63
C THR A 128 11.54 0.98 12.10
N GLN A 129 10.85 -0.09 12.48
CA GLN A 129 10.26 -0.23 13.81
C GLN A 129 11.32 -0.18 14.92
N GLY A 130 12.44 -0.90 14.76
CA GLY A 130 13.50 -0.93 15.77
C GLY A 130 14.07 0.45 16.07
N ILE A 131 14.53 1.17 15.03
CA ILE A 131 15.10 2.51 15.21
C ILE A 131 14.08 3.54 15.72
N ARG A 132 12.83 3.46 15.26
CA ARG A 132 11.76 4.35 15.74
C ARG A 132 11.46 4.13 17.22
N ASN A 133 11.41 2.88 17.67
CA ASN A 133 11.18 2.54 19.06
C ASN A 133 12.35 2.97 19.96
N SER A 134 13.59 2.79 19.49
CA SER A 134 14.79 3.18 20.25
C SER A 134 14.96 4.70 20.35
N LEU A 135 14.75 5.43 19.24
CA LEU A 135 14.98 6.88 19.19
C LEU A 135 13.74 7.72 19.51
N LYS A 136 12.56 7.10 19.59
CA LYS A 136 11.25 7.74 19.81
C LYS A 136 10.96 8.89 18.83
N ASN A 137 11.48 8.80 17.61
CA ASN A 137 11.24 9.78 16.55
C ASN A 137 11.29 9.13 15.16
N THR A 138 10.87 9.90 14.15
CA THR A 138 10.86 9.47 12.74
C THR A 138 11.83 10.25 11.86
N LEU A 139 12.71 11.08 12.44
CA LEU A 139 13.56 12.03 11.71
C LEU A 139 14.55 11.34 10.76
N TRP A 140 15.06 10.18 11.17
CA TRP A 140 16.08 9.44 10.43
C TRP A 140 15.54 8.56 9.30
N THR A 141 14.25 8.24 9.36
CA THR A 141 13.61 7.28 8.46
C THR A 141 12.64 7.97 7.53
N VAL A 142 12.39 7.38 6.36
CA VAL A 142 11.35 7.86 5.44
C VAL A 142 10.21 6.85 5.35
N ALA A 143 8.97 7.33 5.25
CA ALA A 143 7.81 6.49 5.00
C ALA A 143 7.74 6.14 3.50
N LEU A 144 8.06 4.90 3.14
CA LEU A 144 7.96 4.43 1.76
C LEU A 144 6.54 3.94 1.47
N VAL A 145 5.96 4.47 0.40
CA VAL A 145 4.67 4.02 -0.12
C VAL A 145 4.91 3.28 -1.42
N HIS A 146 4.28 2.12 -1.55
CA HIS A 146 4.31 1.29 -2.75
C HIS A 146 3.04 1.49 -3.57
N GLY A 147 3.17 1.70 -4.88
CA GLY A 147 2.05 1.84 -5.81
C GLY A 147 2.40 2.78 -6.95
N PHE A 148 1.53 3.75 -7.24
CA PHE A 148 1.68 4.62 -8.40
C PHE A 148 1.63 6.09 -7.99
N PHE A 149 2.44 6.92 -8.63
CA PHE A 149 2.35 8.37 -8.53
C PHE A 149 2.59 8.97 -9.90
N LYS A 150 1.66 9.83 -10.36
CA LYS A 150 1.88 10.65 -11.55
C LYS A 150 1.18 11.98 -11.38
N GLN A 151 1.85 13.04 -11.81
CA GLN A 151 1.30 14.38 -11.85
C GLN A 151 1.44 14.91 -13.28
N VAL A 152 0.37 15.50 -13.80
CA VAL A 152 0.33 16.13 -15.11
C VAL A 152 -0.23 17.54 -14.97
N LYS A 153 0.29 18.46 -15.78
CA LYS A 153 -0.30 19.79 -15.93
C LYS A 153 -1.35 19.73 -17.03
N LEU A 154 -2.48 20.38 -16.81
CA LEU A 154 -3.60 20.48 -17.74
C LEU A 154 -4.00 21.95 -17.81
N SER A 155 -4.44 22.40 -18.99
CA SER A 155 -4.97 23.74 -19.19
C SER A 155 -6.39 23.62 -19.74
N ALA A 156 -7.36 24.21 -19.05
CA ALA A 156 -8.77 24.17 -19.44
C ALA A 156 -9.44 25.51 -19.10
N SER A 157 -10.23 26.04 -20.04
CA SER A 157 -10.98 27.30 -19.86
C SER A 157 -10.10 28.48 -19.37
N GLY A 158 -8.89 28.60 -19.91
CA GLY A 158 -7.94 29.67 -19.56
C GLY A 158 -7.26 29.51 -18.20
N LYS A 159 -7.44 28.37 -17.53
CA LYS A 159 -6.83 28.07 -16.22
C LYS A 159 -5.92 26.86 -16.30
N ASP A 160 -4.81 26.93 -15.58
CA ASP A 160 -3.86 25.83 -15.44
C ASP A 160 -4.14 25.04 -14.15
N PHE A 161 -4.13 23.72 -14.26
CA PHE A 161 -4.38 22.80 -13.16
C PHE A 161 -3.30 21.71 -13.12
N LYS A 162 -3.04 21.19 -11.92
CA LYS A 162 -2.27 19.97 -11.73
C LYS A 162 -3.19 18.84 -11.34
N LEU A 163 -3.29 17.83 -12.20
CA LEU A 163 -3.93 16.57 -11.92
C LEU A 163 -2.88 15.59 -11.38
N THR A 164 -3.10 15.09 -10.18
CA THR A 164 -2.24 14.11 -9.51
C THR A 164 -3.03 12.84 -9.28
N LEU A 165 -2.51 11.71 -9.74
CA LEU A 165 -3.05 10.38 -9.46
C LEU A 165 -2.06 9.62 -8.57
N ILE A 166 -2.55 9.18 -7.43
CA ILE A 166 -1.78 8.42 -6.44
C ILE A 166 -2.49 7.10 -6.22
N ALA A 167 -1.78 5.98 -6.30
CA ALA A 167 -2.26 4.69 -5.85
C ALA A 167 -1.36 4.17 -4.73
N ARG A 168 -1.94 3.80 -3.59
CA ARG A 168 -1.25 3.33 -2.40
C ARG A 168 -1.64 1.89 -2.15
N ARG A 169 -0.70 0.98 -2.26
CA ARG A 169 -0.92 -0.45 -2.02
C ARG A 169 -0.65 -0.80 -0.58
N SER A 170 -1.57 -1.54 0.03
CA SER A 170 -1.39 -2.05 1.39
C SER A 170 -0.22 -3.02 1.49
N ARG A 171 0.55 -2.90 2.59
CA ARG A 171 1.56 -3.89 3.02
C ARG A 171 0.94 -5.14 3.61
N HIS A 172 -0.32 -5.08 4.02
CA HIS A 172 -0.99 -6.18 4.70
C HIS A 172 -1.53 -7.21 3.73
N TYR A 173 -1.50 -8.47 4.18
CA TYR A 173 -1.97 -9.63 3.41
C TYR A 173 -1.43 -9.63 1.96
N ALA A 174 -0.21 -9.11 1.80
CA ALA A 174 0.53 -9.09 0.55
C ALA A 174 1.08 -10.49 0.26
N GLY A 175 1.19 -10.81 -1.03
CA GLY A 175 1.73 -12.07 -1.53
C GLY A 175 1.55 -12.19 -3.03
N THR A 176 2.08 -13.27 -3.61
CA THR A 176 1.93 -13.51 -5.04
C THR A 176 0.47 -13.75 -5.40
N ARG A 177 0.13 -13.37 -6.63
CA ARG A 177 -1.17 -13.69 -7.24
C ARG A 177 -1.39 -15.21 -7.11
N TYR A 178 -2.60 -15.61 -6.70
CA TYR A 178 -3.03 -16.98 -6.40
C TYR A 178 -2.68 -17.55 -5.01
N LEU A 179 -1.57 -17.16 -4.37
CA LEU A 179 -1.28 -17.59 -2.99
C LEU A 179 -2.01 -16.77 -1.93
N LYS A 180 -2.31 -15.49 -2.23
CA LYS A 180 -3.06 -14.59 -1.34
C LYS A 180 -4.21 -13.96 -2.12
N ARG A 181 -5.43 -14.46 -1.87
CA ARG A 181 -6.71 -13.88 -2.32
C ARG A 181 -7.67 -13.84 -1.14
N GLY A 182 -8.72 -13.05 -1.27
CA GLY A 182 -9.73 -12.95 -0.23
C GLY A 182 -9.31 -12.09 0.96
N VAL A 183 -9.87 -12.43 2.12
CA VAL A 183 -9.67 -11.76 3.40
C VAL A 183 -8.92 -12.67 4.37
N ASN A 184 -8.19 -12.07 5.32
CA ASN A 184 -7.67 -12.78 6.49
C ASN A 184 -8.55 -12.56 7.73
N GLU A 185 -8.25 -13.27 8.82
CA GLU A 185 -8.99 -13.18 10.09
C GLU A 185 -9.04 -11.78 10.71
N LYS A 186 -8.09 -10.90 10.34
CA LYS A 186 -8.03 -9.50 10.79
C LYS A 186 -8.82 -8.54 9.87
N GLY A 187 -9.60 -9.05 8.92
CA GLY A 187 -10.38 -8.24 7.97
C GLY A 187 -9.53 -7.51 6.92
N ARG A 188 -8.27 -7.91 6.71
CA ARG A 188 -7.37 -7.32 5.70
C ARG A 188 -7.46 -8.14 4.42
N VAL A 189 -7.82 -7.48 3.32
CA VAL A 189 -7.96 -8.12 2.01
C VAL A 189 -6.68 -8.06 1.20
N ALA A 190 -6.50 -9.03 0.31
CA ALA A 190 -5.36 -9.04 -0.60
C ALA A 190 -5.54 -7.96 -1.66
N ASN A 191 -4.44 -7.37 -2.12
CA ASN A 191 -4.44 -6.32 -3.14
C ASN A 191 -5.34 -5.12 -2.77
N ASP A 192 -5.40 -4.75 -1.48
CA ASP A 192 -6.05 -3.52 -1.04
C ASP A 192 -5.25 -2.30 -1.52
N VAL A 193 -5.87 -1.48 -2.36
CA VAL A 193 -5.26 -0.31 -3.01
C VAL A 193 -6.20 0.88 -2.90
N GLU A 194 -5.71 1.94 -2.30
CA GLU A 194 -6.37 3.24 -2.26
C GLU A 194 -5.87 4.09 -3.43
N THR A 195 -6.77 4.53 -4.29
CA THR A 195 -6.49 5.43 -5.41
C THR A 195 -7.05 6.80 -5.08
N GLU A 196 -6.23 7.84 -5.20
CA GLU A 196 -6.61 9.21 -4.94
C GLU A 196 -6.28 10.08 -6.14
N GLN A 197 -7.29 10.79 -6.59
CA GLN A 197 -7.17 11.84 -7.58
C GLN A 197 -7.18 13.18 -6.88
N ILE A 198 -6.13 13.98 -7.04
CA ILE A 198 -6.04 15.34 -6.53
C ILE A 198 -5.96 16.30 -7.70
N VAL A 199 -6.81 17.32 -7.70
CA VAL A 199 -6.78 18.42 -8.65
C VAL A 199 -6.60 19.71 -7.87
N PHE A 200 -5.62 20.52 -8.26
CA PHE A 200 -5.49 21.88 -7.73
C PHE A 200 -5.05 22.85 -8.83
N GLU A 201 -5.50 24.09 -8.71
CA GLU A 201 -5.15 25.18 -9.64
C GLU A 201 -3.66 25.54 -9.51
N ASP A 202 -2.96 25.71 -10.63
CA ASP A 202 -1.54 26.09 -10.67
C ASP A 202 -1.41 27.61 -10.52
N VAL A 203 -1.77 28.12 -9.34
CA VAL A 203 -1.71 29.56 -9.03
C VAL A 203 -0.33 29.98 -8.51
N PRO A 204 0.08 31.25 -8.72
CA PRO A 204 1.28 31.80 -8.09
C PRO A 204 1.26 31.67 -6.56
N LYS A 205 2.44 31.63 -5.96
CA LYS A 205 2.59 31.56 -4.50
C LYS A 205 1.91 32.78 -3.85
N GLY A 206 1.09 32.53 -2.83
CA GLY A 206 0.37 33.56 -2.08
C GLY A 206 -1.09 33.75 -2.49
N CYS A 207 -1.52 33.17 -3.61
CA CYS A 207 -2.93 33.19 -4.02
C CYS A 207 -3.72 32.04 -3.37
N HIS A 208 -5.03 32.24 -3.19
CA HIS A 208 -5.92 31.19 -2.71
C HIS A 208 -5.98 30.05 -3.73
N MET A 209 -5.46 28.88 -3.35
CA MET A 209 -5.45 27.68 -4.19
C MET A 209 -6.68 26.81 -3.89
N GLN A 210 -7.53 26.59 -4.90
CA GLN A 210 -8.58 25.60 -4.79
C GLN A 210 -8.01 24.20 -5.02
N ILE A 211 -8.37 23.26 -4.14
CA ILE A 211 -7.94 21.87 -4.20
C ILE A 211 -9.13 20.94 -3.99
N SER A 212 -9.17 19.87 -4.76
CA SER A 212 -10.15 18.80 -4.64
C SER A 212 -9.43 17.47 -4.59
N SER A 213 -9.91 16.55 -3.76
CA SER A 213 -9.42 15.18 -3.69
C SER A 213 -10.59 14.20 -3.70
N VAL A 214 -10.46 13.15 -4.51
CA VAL A 214 -11.42 12.04 -4.57
C VAL A 214 -10.66 10.74 -4.35
N VAL A 215 -11.12 9.95 -3.37
CA VAL A 215 -10.51 8.67 -3.01
C VAL A 215 -11.44 7.51 -3.39
N GLN A 216 -10.86 6.46 -3.98
CA GLN A 216 -11.54 5.21 -4.29
C GLN A 216 -10.70 4.04 -3.78
N ASN A 217 -11.34 3.03 -3.20
CA ASN A 217 -10.65 1.82 -2.74
C ASN A 217 -10.97 0.63 -3.65
N ARG A 218 -9.94 -0.17 -3.96
CA ARG A 218 -10.06 -1.44 -4.67
C ARG A 218 -9.37 -2.52 -3.88
N GLY A 219 -10.06 -3.64 -3.61
CA GLY A 219 -9.50 -4.78 -2.92
C GLY A 219 -10.01 -6.11 -3.46
N SER A 220 -9.43 -7.22 -2.98
CA SER A 220 -10.02 -8.54 -3.21
C SER A 220 -11.37 -8.65 -2.51
N ILE A 221 -12.27 -9.48 -3.06
CA ILE A 221 -13.57 -9.76 -2.46
C ILE A 221 -13.34 -10.30 -1.04
N PRO A 222 -13.95 -9.71 0.00
CA PRO A 222 -13.64 -9.98 1.40
C PRO A 222 -14.26 -11.28 1.92
N LEU A 223 -14.01 -12.38 1.22
CA LEU A 223 -14.39 -13.75 1.58
C LEU A 223 -13.13 -14.60 1.77
N PHE A 224 -13.24 -15.74 2.45
CA PHE A 224 -12.15 -16.72 2.48
C PHE A 224 -12.18 -17.56 1.20
N TRP A 225 -11.24 -17.32 0.30
CA TRP A 225 -11.17 -18.05 -0.96
C TRP A 225 -9.76 -18.10 -1.53
N SER A 226 -9.49 -19.18 -2.26
CA SER A 226 -8.21 -19.44 -2.89
C SER A 226 -8.39 -19.87 -4.34
N GLN A 227 -7.28 -19.90 -5.06
CA GLN A 227 -7.17 -20.49 -6.38
C GLN A 227 -5.89 -21.29 -6.41
N GLU A 228 -6.01 -22.60 -6.58
CA GLU A 228 -4.84 -23.48 -6.64
C GLU A 228 -4.22 -23.42 -8.03
N THR A 229 -3.03 -22.83 -8.14
CA THR A 229 -2.29 -22.81 -9.40
C THR A 229 -1.71 -24.17 -9.69
N SER A 230 -2.12 -24.77 -10.81
CA SER A 230 -1.40 -25.87 -11.46
C SER A 230 -0.71 -25.34 -12.71
N ARG A 231 0.50 -25.84 -13.01
CA ARG A 231 1.27 -25.47 -14.23
C ARG A 231 0.51 -25.79 -15.52
N LEU A 232 -0.44 -26.71 -15.47
CA LEU A 232 -1.26 -27.14 -16.61
C LEU A 232 -2.55 -26.31 -16.76
N ASN A 233 -3.02 -25.66 -15.69
CA ASN A 233 -4.31 -24.97 -15.68
C ASN A 233 -4.14 -23.45 -15.72
N LEU A 234 -4.25 -22.89 -16.93
CA LEU A 234 -4.17 -21.44 -17.18
C LEU A 234 -5.27 -20.63 -16.46
N ARG A 235 -6.37 -21.27 -16.06
CA ARG A 235 -7.46 -20.66 -15.28
C ARG A 235 -7.87 -21.60 -14.15
N PRO A 236 -7.22 -21.54 -12.99
CA PRO A 236 -7.54 -22.39 -11.85
C PRO A 236 -8.93 -22.07 -11.31
N ASP A 237 -9.62 -23.10 -10.83
CA ASP A 237 -10.95 -22.97 -10.25
C ASP A 237 -10.89 -22.25 -8.89
N ILE A 238 -11.99 -21.61 -8.52
CA ILE A 238 -12.11 -20.84 -7.29
C ILE A 238 -12.63 -21.76 -6.19
N ILE A 239 -11.89 -21.84 -5.09
CA ILE A 239 -12.27 -22.63 -3.93
C ILE A 239 -12.70 -21.68 -2.83
N LEU A 240 -13.98 -21.74 -2.48
CA LEU A 240 -14.53 -21.06 -1.32
C LEU A 240 -14.27 -21.87 -0.06
N SER A 241 -13.71 -21.22 0.93
CA SER A 241 -13.48 -21.83 2.23
C SER A 241 -14.63 -21.48 3.16
N LYS A 242 -15.40 -22.47 3.63
CA LYS A 242 -16.49 -22.31 4.61
C LYS A 242 -15.98 -22.06 6.05
N LYS A 243 -14.81 -21.44 6.20
CA LYS A 243 -14.16 -21.19 7.50
C LYS A 243 -14.90 -20.17 8.36
N ASP A 244 -15.73 -19.34 7.75
CA ASP A 244 -16.38 -18.22 8.43
C ASP A 244 -17.89 -18.27 8.18
N GLN A 245 -18.58 -19.06 9.00
CA GLN A 245 -20.02 -19.30 8.87
C GLN A 245 -20.86 -18.05 9.16
N ASN A 246 -20.31 -17.09 9.92
CA ASN A 246 -20.97 -15.87 10.34
C ASN A 246 -20.39 -14.60 9.68
N TYR A 247 -19.54 -14.75 8.66
CA TYR A 247 -18.89 -13.63 7.95
C TYR A 247 -18.17 -12.64 8.88
N LYS A 248 -17.59 -13.11 9.99
CA LYS A 248 -16.89 -12.27 10.98
C LYS A 248 -15.74 -11.50 10.36
N ALA A 249 -14.91 -12.13 9.53
CA ALA A 249 -13.79 -11.46 8.87
C ALA A 249 -14.26 -10.42 7.84
N THR A 250 -15.35 -10.72 7.12
CA THR A 250 -16.00 -9.80 6.20
C THR A 250 -16.57 -8.59 6.95
N LYS A 251 -17.20 -8.80 8.09
CA LYS A 251 -17.71 -7.72 8.95
C LYS A 251 -16.57 -6.81 9.42
N VAL A 252 -15.50 -7.38 9.98
CA VAL A 252 -14.31 -6.63 10.41
C VAL A 252 -13.67 -5.86 9.24
N HIS A 253 -13.69 -6.42 8.03
CA HIS A 253 -13.21 -5.71 6.85
C HIS A 253 -13.99 -4.41 6.59
N PHE A 254 -15.32 -4.47 6.63
CA PHE A 254 -16.15 -3.29 6.43
C PHE A 254 -16.06 -2.30 7.59
N GLU A 255 -15.96 -2.76 8.84
CA GLU A 255 -15.67 -1.89 9.99
C GLU A 255 -14.35 -1.12 9.80
N ASN A 256 -13.31 -1.80 9.29
CA ASN A 256 -12.05 -1.15 8.93
C ASN A 256 -12.18 -0.14 7.79
N LEU A 257 -13.10 -0.35 6.84
CA LEU A 257 -13.39 0.62 5.76
C LEU A 257 -14.15 1.83 6.29
N VAL A 258 -15.18 1.62 7.12
CA VAL A 258 -15.96 2.68 7.75
C VAL A 258 -15.05 3.55 8.62
N LYS A 259 -14.14 2.94 9.38
CA LYS A 259 -13.15 3.70 10.17
C LYS A 259 -12.22 4.56 9.30
N ARG A 260 -11.97 4.17 8.04
CA ARG A 260 -11.08 4.89 7.11
C ARG A 260 -11.81 5.97 6.31
N TYR A 261 -13.01 5.68 5.82
CA TYR A 261 -13.70 6.48 4.81
C TYR A 261 -15.08 6.98 5.26
N GLY A 262 -15.59 6.53 6.41
CA GLY A 262 -16.92 6.85 6.89
C GLY A 262 -18.02 6.03 6.20
N ASN A 263 -19.27 6.44 6.46
CA ASN A 263 -20.47 5.89 5.85
C ASN A 263 -21.09 6.89 4.86
N PRO A 264 -21.82 6.40 3.83
CA PRO A 264 -22.06 5.00 3.50
C PRO A 264 -20.93 4.38 2.66
N ILE A 265 -20.70 3.06 2.82
CA ILE A 265 -19.82 2.30 1.92
C ILE A 265 -20.62 1.80 0.72
N ILE A 266 -20.21 2.21 -0.47
CA ILE A 266 -20.77 1.77 -1.75
C ILE A 266 -19.84 0.72 -2.38
N ILE A 267 -20.37 -0.48 -2.58
CA ILE A 267 -19.65 -1.61 -3.16
C ILE A 267 -20.06 -1.74 -4.62
N LEU A 268 -19.13 -1.48 -5.53
CA LEU A 268 -19.33 -1.72 -6.97
C LEU A 268 -18.74 -3.09 -7.35
N ASN A 269 -19.61 -4.04 -7.65
CA ASN A 269 -19.22 -5.40 -8.03
C ASN A 269 -19.40 -5.64 -9.53
N LEU A 270 -18.28 -5.85 -10.23
CA LEU A 270 -18.21 -6.00 -11.69
C LEU A 270 -18.09 -7.45 -12.18
N ILE A 271 -18.31 -8.44 -11.30
CA ILE A 271 -18.31 -9.86 -11.71
C ILE A 271 -19.33 -10.08 -12.85
N LYS A 272 -19.02 -10.96 -13.81
CA LYS A 272 -19.97 -11.30 -14.88
C LYS A 272 -21.21 -12.00 -14.33
N THR A 273 -22.39 -11.67 -14.86
CA THR A 273 -23.63 -12.32 -14.43
C THR A 273 -23.75 -13.75 -14.97
N HIS A 274 -23.29 -14.00 -16.20
CA HIS A 274 -23.28 -15.34 -16.81
C HIS A 274 -21.88 -15.72 -17.26
N GLU A 275 -21.45 -16.91 -16.83
CA GLU A 275 -20.23 -17.56 -17.30
C GLU A 275 -20.59 -18.96 -17.79
N LYS A 276 -19.95 -19.43 -18.87
CA LYS A 276 -20.14 -20.82 -19.36
C LYS A 276 -19.76 -21.86 -18.31
N LYS A 277 -18.74 -21.57 -17.50
CA LYS A 277 -18.35 -22.34 -16.31
C LYS A 277 -18.45 -21.40 -15.10
N PRO A 278 -19.27 -21.70 -14.08
CA PRO A 278 -19.47 -20.80 -12.95
C PRO A 278 -18.20 -20.75 -12.11
N ARG A 279 -17.45 -19.64 -12.19
CA ARG A 279 -16.21 -19.47 -11.43
C ARG A 279 -16.34 -18.28 -10.49
N GLU A 280 -16.43 -17.09 -11.07
CA GLU A 280 -16.57 -15.86 -10.29
C GLU A 280 -18.02 -15.68 -9.83
N THR A 281 -19.00 -16.27 -10.55
CA THR A 281 -20.41 -16.24 -10.15
C THR A 281 -20.65 -16.84 -8.76
N ILE A 282 -19.85 -17.82 -8.35
CA ILE A 282 -19.91 -18.43 -7.01
C ILE A 282 -19.53 -17.39 -5.95
N LEU A 283 -18.44 -16.64 -6.17
CA LEU A 283 -18.05 -15.53 -5.28
C LEU A 283 -19.10 -14.44 -5.22
N ARG A 284 -19.77 -14.15 -6.35
CA ARG A 284 -20.83 -13.13 -6.41
C ARG A 284 -22.00 -13.51 -5.49
N ALA A 285 -22.49 -14.74 -5.59
CA ALA A 285 -23.63 -15.20 -4.79
C ALA A 285 -23.30 -15.17 -3.30
N GLU A 286 -22.14 -15.71 -2.92
CA GLU A 286 -21.69 -15.73 -1.53
C GLU A 286 -21.40 -14.34 -0.98
N PHE A 287 -20.84 -13.45 -1.79
CA PHE A 287 -20.61 -12.08 -1.35
C PHE A 287 -21.92 -11.33 -1.12
N ALA A 288 -22.92 -11.51 -1.99
CA ALA A 288 -24.26 -10.95 -1.78
C ALA A 288 -24.92 -11.51 -0.51
N ASN A 289 -24.74 -12.80 -0.20
CA ASN A 289 -25.20 -13.41 1.04
C ASN A 289 -24.53 -12.78 2.26
N ALA A 290 -23.20 -12.57 2.21
CA ALA A 290 -22.45 -11.92 3.28
C ALA A 290 -22.94 -10.50 3.54
N ILE A 291 -23.16 -9.69 2.49
CA ILE A 291 -23.65 -8.32 2.63
C ILE A 291 -25.07 -8.30 3.22
N ARG A 292 -25.96 -9.18 2.73
CA ARG A 292 -27.32 -9.29 3.28
C ARG A 292 -27.29 -9.69 4.75
N PHE A 293 -26.41 -10.61 5.14
CA PHE A 293 -26.24 -11.02 6.53
C PHE A 293 -25.75 -9.86 7.41
N ILE A 294 -24.73 -9.12 6.96
CA ILE A 294 -24.19 -7.96 7.70
C ILE A 294 -25.22 -6.84 7.84
N ASN A 295 -25.95 -6.52 6.77
CA ASN A 295 -26.94 -5.43 6.77
C ASN A 295 -28.14 -5.69 7.70
N LYS A 296 -28.43 -6.95 8.08
CA LYS A 296 -29.48 -7.25 9.07
C LYS A 296 -29.18 -6.63 10.44
N GLY A 297 -27.90 -6.45 10.78
CA GLY A 297 -27.48 -5.87 12.05
C GLY A 297 -27.14 -4.38 12.01
N LEU A 298 -27.42 -3.68 10.89
CA LEU A 298 -27.07 -2.27 10.70
C LEU A 298 -28.31 -1.41 10.46
N SER A 299 -28.30 -0.18 10.98
CA SER A 299 -29.31 0.84 10.67
C SER A 299 -29.27 1.24 9.19
N GLU A 300 -30.38 1.75 8.64
CA GLU A 300 -30.52 2.11 7.22
C GLU A 300 -29.37 2.99 6.70
N GLU A 301 -28.97 4.01 7.47
CA GLU A 301 -27.90 4.94 7.12
C GLU A 301 -26.52 4.26 7.03
N ASN A 302 -26.30 3.23 7.85
CA ASN A 302 -25.03 2.52 7.95
C ASN A 302 -24.98 1.26 7.06
N ARG A 303 -26.05 0.96 6.32
CA ARG A 303 -26.09 -0.22 5.44
C ARG A 303 -25.06 -0.12 4.33
N LEU A 304 -24.42 -1.25 4.06
CA LEU A 304 -23.54 -1.42 2.92
C LEU A 304 -24.39 -1.42 1.65
N ARG A 305 -24.10 -0.51 0.73
CA ARG A 305 -24.83 -0.38 -0.54
C ARG A 305 -24.15 -1.26 -1.59
N PHE A 306 -24.76 -2.39 -1.91
CA PHE A 306 -24.21 -3.35 -2.86
C PHE A 306 -24.79 -3.14 -4.26
N LEU A 307 -23.96 -2.66 -5.19
CA LEU A 307 -24.31 -2.41 -6.58
C LEU A 307 -23.59 -3.41 -7.48
N HIS A 308 -24.35 -4.27 -8.14
CA HIS A 308 -23.82 -5.18 -9.14
C HIS A 308 -23.95 -4.58 -10.55
N TRP A 309 -22.86 -4.55 -11.31
CA TRP A 309 -22.84 -3.98 -12.65
C TRP A 309 -22.05 -4.86 -13.62
N ASP A 310 -22.74 -5.57 -14.51
CA ASP A 310 -22.10 -6.35 -15.58
C ASP A 310 -21.74 -5.44 -16.76
N LEU A 311 -20.46 -5.07 -16.84
CA LEU A 311 -19.95 -4.18 -17.90
C LEU A 311 -20.16 -4.74 -19.30
N GLN A 312 -20.11 -6.05 -19.51
CA GLN A 312 -20.23 -6.65 -20.85
C GLN A 312 -21.66 -6.54 -21.39
N LYS A 313 -22.66 -6.64 -20.51
CA LYS A 313 -24.06 -6.41 -20.88
C LYS A 313 -24.34 -4.93 -21.18
N HIS A 314 -23.70 -4.03 -20.42
CA HIS A 314 -23.93 -2.59 -20.56
C HIS A 314 -23.16 -1.96 -21.71
N SER A 315 -21.90 -2.37 -21.99
CA SER A 315 -21.13 -1.82 -23.10
C SER A 315 -21.76 -2.11 -24.46
N ARG A 316 -22.44 -3.26 -24.61
CA ARG A 316 -23.18 -3.61 -25.84
C ARG A 316 -24.41 -2.74 -26.10
N LYS A 317 -25.00 -2.12 -25.07
CA LYS A 317 -26.15 -1.21 -25.23
C LYS A 317 -25.74 0.16 -25.79
N TYR A 318 -24.49 0.59 -25.61
CA TYR A 318 -24.01 1.92 -26.02
C TYR A 318 -23.21 1.93 -27.34
N VAL A 319 -23.05 0.77 -27.99
CA VAL A 319 -22.42 0.67 -29.33
C VAL A 319 -23.50 0.67 -30.43
N LEU A 320 -24.78 0.79 -30.06
CA LEU A 320 -25.94 0.82 -30.98
C LEU A 320 -26.68 2.17 -30.98
N THR A 321 -25.99 3.25 -30.63
CA THR A 321 -26.47 4.65 -30.77
C THR A 321 -25.36 5.48 -31.35
#